data_AF-A0A3Q7ED30-F1
#
_entry.id   AF-A0A3Q7ED30-F1
#
_cell.length_a   1.000
_cell.length_b   1.000
_cell.length_c   1.000
_cell.angle_alpha   90.00
_cell.angle_beta   90.00
_cell.angle_gamma   90.00
#
_symmetry.space_group_name_H-M   'P 1'
#
loop_
_entity.id
_entity.type
_entity.pdbx_description
1 polymer ?
#
loop_
_entity_poly.entity_id
_entity_poly.type
_entity_poly.pdbx_seq_one_letter_code
_entity_poly.pdbx_strand_id
1 'polypeptide(L)'
;MPLHGKAWEVKVEKSQGQIWLAKGWNDLCAYYSLSISILFIFTYIPSSHFDIAIYDQTTTEIEYEIDQDIELDEEEEVIPVLQANAYVIKEYIQVNP
;
A
#
# COMPACT_ATOMS: atom_id res chain seq x y z
N MET A 1 -6.96 -15.67 -11.81
CA MET A 1 -6.16 -14.47 -12.05
C MET A 1 -6.44 -13.53 -10.91
N PRO A 2 -5.43 -13.12 -10.14
CA PRO A 2 -5.63 -12.03 -9.22
C PRO A 2 -5.96 -10.77 -10.04
N LEU A 3 -6.98 -10.04 -9.61
CA LEU A 3 -7.54 -8.89 -10.31
C LEU A 3 -6.82 -7.65 -9.81
N HIS A 4 -5.67 -7.32 -10.40
CA HIS A 4 -4.91 -6.14 -10.00
C HIS A 4 -5.40 -4.91 -10.76
N GLY A 5 -5.48 -3.77 -10.08
CA GLY A 5 -5.64 -2.47 -10.74
C GLY A 5 -4.31 -1.98 -11.30
N LYS A 6 -4.31 -0.80 -11.94
CA LYS A 6 -3.12 -0.23 -12.57
C LYS A 6 -1.91 -0.09 -11.62
N ALA A 7 -0.70 -0.41 -12.10
CA ALA A 7 0.55 -0.20 -11.38
C ALA A 7 1.02 1.28 -11.41
N TRP A 8 1.61 1.74 -10.31
CA TRP A 8 2.04 3.14 -10.12
C TRP A 8 3.48 3.24 -9.60
N GLU A 9 4.32 4.01 -10.31
CA GLU A 9 5.64 4.37 -9.81
C GLU A 9 5.51 5.59 -8.88
N VAL A 10 5.74 5.37 -7.58
CA VAL A 10 5.70 6.42 -6.57
C VAL A 10 7.07 6.57 -5.92
N LYS A 11 7.60 7.79 -5.95
CA LYS A 11 8.87 8.11 -5.30
C LYS A 11 8.69 8.19 -3.79
N VAL A 12 9.55 7.50 -3.05
CA VAL A 12 9.63 7.61 -1.60
C VAL A 12 10.77 8.57 -1.21
N GLU A 13 10.47 9.55 -0.36
CA GLU A 13 11.44 10.52 0.13
C GLU A 13 11.52 10.47 1.67
N LYS A 14 12.74 10.64 2.20
CA LYS A 14 12.96 10.82 3.64
C LYS A 14 13.26 12.29 3.90
N SER A 15 12.43 12.95 4.68
CA SER A 15 12.59 14.36 5.04
C SER A 15 12.13 14.58 6.48
N GLN A 16 12.94 15.30 7.26
CA GLN A 16 12.64 15.65 8.66
C GLN A 16 12.31 14.44 9.55
N GLY A 17 12.96 13.30 9.32
CA GLY A 17 12.71 12.06 10.08
C GLY A 17 11.42 11.34 9.70
N GLN A 18 10.72 11.80 8.66
CA GLN A 18 9.48 11.21 8.15
C GLN A 18 9.69 10.63 6.75
N ILE A 19 8.83 9.67 6.39
CA ILE A 19 8.77 9.05 5.06
C ILE A 19 7.57 9.64 4.32
N TRP A 20 7.80 10.10 3.10
CA TRP A 20 6.80 10.74 2.25
C TRP A 20 6.63 9.97 0.95
N LEU A 21 5.38 9.75 0.55
CA LEU A 21 5.02 9.37 -0.81
C LEU A 21 4.97 10.67 -1.64
N ALA A 22 5.97 10.86 -2.49
CA ALA A 22 6.22 12.12 -3.18
C ALA A 22 5.71 12.07 -4.63
N LYS A 23 6.61 12.20 -5.61
CA LYS A 23 6.26 12.19 -7.03
C LYS A 23 5.48 10.90 -7.39
N GLY A 24 4.39 11.04 -8.15
CA GLY A 24 3.52 9.94 -8.56
C GLY A 24 2.33 9.69 -7.62
N TRP A 25 2.42 10.10 -6.34
CA TRP A 25 1.34 9.90 -5.37
C TRP A 25 0.07 10.70 -5.72
N ASN A 26 0.22 11.97 -6.06
CA ASN A 26 -0.93 12.82 -6.43
C ASN A 26 -1.61 12.33 -7.71
N ASP A 27 -0.85 11.76 -8.65
CA ASP A 27 -1.39 11.23 -9.90
C ASP A 27 -2.24 9.97 -9.64
N LEU A 28 -1.77 9.08 -8.75
CA LEU A 28 -2.53 7.93 -8.25
C LEU A 28 -3.83 8.38 -7.57
N CYS A 29 -3.74 9.36 -6.67
CA CYS A 29 -4.91 9.88 -5.96
C CYS A 29 -5.94 10.51 -6.92
N ALA A 30 -5.48 11.28 -7.91
CA ALA A 30 -6.35 11.89 -8.89
C ALA A 30 -7.04 10.83 -9.77
N TYR A 31 -6.33 9.77 -10.16
CA TYR A 31 -6.87 8.71 -11.01
C TYR A 31 -8.06 7.99 -10.36
N TYR A 32 -7.92 7.61 -9.09
CA TYR A 32 -9.00 6.95 -8.34
C TYR A 32 -9.97 7.94 -7.67
N SER A 33 -9.88 9.25 -7.98
CA SER A 33 -10.74 10.30 -7.39
C SER A 33 -10.76 10.27 -5.85
N LEU A 34 -9.60 10.04 -5.26
CA LEU A 34 -9.40 9.81 -3.85
C LEU A 34 -9.60 11.08 -3.02
N SER A 35 -10.36 10.96 -1.92
CA SER A 35 -10.64 12.05 -0.98
C SER A 35 -10.03 11.78 0.39
N ILE A 36 -10.04 12.76 1.30
CA ILE A 36 -9.35 12.74 2.62
C ILE A 36 -9.77 11.57 3.53
N SER A 37 -10.85 10.88 3.21
CA SER A 37 -11.52 9.95 4.11
C SER A 37 -11.40 8.48 3.69
N ILE A 38 -10.40 8.18 2.87
CA ILE A 38 -10.07 6.83 2.42
C ILE A 38 -8.99 6.21 3.30
N LEU A 39 -9.03 4.90 3.40
CA LEU A 39 -8.03 4.09 4.07
C LEU A 39 -7.20 3.34 3.02
N PHE A 40 -5.87 3.44 3.14
CA PHE A 40 -4.94 2.66 2.35
C PHE A 40 -4.35 1.53 3.17
N ILE A 41 -4.35 0.32 2.62
CA ILE A 41 -3.60 -0.81 3.15
C ILE A 41 -2.49 -1.15 2.16
N PHE A 42 -1.25 -0.99 2.62
CA PHE A 42 -0.06 -1.36 1.85
C PHE A 42 0.39 -2.75 2.25
N THR A 43 0.39 -3.68 1.30
CA THR A 43 0.96 -5.01 1.46
C THR A 43 2.32 -5.03 0.80
N TYR A 44 3.38 -5.15 1.61
CA TYR A 44 4.74 -5.26 1.09
C TYR A 44 4.91 -6.60 0.39
N ILE A 45 5.27 -6.52 -0.89
CA ILE A 45 5.80 -7.62 -1.68
C ILE A 45 7.32 -7.43 -1.70
N PRO A 46 8.14 -8.49 -1.66
CA PRO A 46 9.58 -8.29 -1.70
C PRO A 46 10.01 -7.59 -3.01
N SER A 47 11.26 -7.16 -3.05
CA SER A 47 11.77 -6.32 -4.16
C SER A 47 11.16 -4.90 -4.27
N SER A 48 10.64 -4.34 -3.17
CA SER A 48 10.10 -2.96 -3.07
C SER A 48 8.78 -2.72 -3.81
N HIS A 49 8.03 -3.78 -4.07
CA HIS A 49 6.68 -3.68 -4.59
C HIS A 49 5.65 -3.62 -3.46
N PHE A 50 4.55 -2.92 -3.71
CA PHE A 50 3.47 -2.82 -2.75
C PHE A 50 2.16 -3.01 -3.48
N ASP A 51 1.39 -4.01 -3.04
CA ASP A 51 -0.03 -4.04 -3.36
C ASP A 51 -0.74 -3.01 -2.48
N ILE A 52 -1.65 -2.26 -3.10
CA ILE A 52 -2.40 -1.20 -2.43
C ILE A 52 -3.87 -1.55 -2.53
N ALA A 53 -4.49 -1.81 -1.38
CA ALA A 53 -5.95 -1.90 -1.26
C ALA A 53 -6.50 -0.57 -0.74
N ILE A 54 -7.51 -0.02 -1.41
CA ILE A 54 -8.09 1.29 -1.12
C ILE A 54 -9.53 1.08 -0.66
N TYR A 55 -9.82 1.54 0.55
CA TYR A 55 -11.15 1.44 1.16
C TYR A 55 -11.75 2.82 1.35
N ASP A 56 -13.05 2.93 1.14
CA ASP A 56 -13.82 4.12 1.45
C ASP A 56 -14.06 4.27 2.96
N GLN A 57 -14.81 5.33 3.33
CA GLN A 57 -15.18 5.62 4.72
C GLN A 57 -15.95 4.49 5.41
N THR A 58 -16.61 3.63 4.63
CA THR A 58 -17.42 2.51 5.13
C THR A 58 -16.62 1.23 5.25
N THR A 59 -15.29 1.29 5.07
CA THR A 59 -14.39 0.13 5.02
C THR A 59 -14.72 -0.83 3.87
N THR A 60 -15.34 -0.31 2.81
CA THR A 60 -15.61 -1.06 1.58
C THR A 60 -14.51 -0.76 0.58
N GLU A 61 -13.93 -1.80 -0.03
CA GLU A 61 -12.93 -1.62 -1.08
C GLU A 61 -13.56 -0.90 -2.27
N ILE A 62 -12.89 0.11 -2.82
CA ILE A 62 -13.42 0.85 -3.97
C ILE A 62 -13.41 -0.02 -5.22
N GLU A 63 -14.35 0.21 -6.13
CA GLU A 63 -14.32 -0.41 -7.45
C GLU A 63 -13.29 0.29 -8.34
N TYR A 64 -12.50 -0.50 -9.06
CA TYR A 64 -11.51 -0.02 -10.02
C TYR A 64 -11.48 -0.89 -11.27
N GLU A 65 -11.00 -0.32 -12.37
CA GLU A 65 -10.75 -1.07 -13.59
C GLU A 65 -9.57 -2.03 -13.38
N ILE A 66 -9.75 -3.26 -13.84
CA ILE A 66 -8.75 -4.33 -13.74
C ILE A 66 -7.77 -4.18 -14.88
N ASP A 67 -6.48 -4.11 -14.54
CA ASP A 67 -5.39 -4.08 -15.50
C ASP A 67 -4.94 -5.52 -15.78
N GLN A 68 -5.16 -5.98 -17.01
CA GLN A 68 -4.88 -7.37 -17.41
C GLN A 68 -3.42 -7.60 -17.81
N ASP A 69 -2.63 -6.52 -17.95
CA ASP A 69 -1.28 -6.56 -18.51
C ASP A 69 -0.19 -6.51 -17.42
N ILE A 70 -0.54 -6.66 -16.15
CA ILE A 70 0.44 -6.72 -15.06
C ILE A 70 1.11 -8.09 -15.07
N GLU A 71 2.33 -8.15 -15.62
CA GLU A 71 3.22 -9.30 -15.48
C GLU A 71 3.53 -9.51 -14.00
N LEU A 72 3.08 -10.64 -13.44
CA LEU A 72 3.46 -11.05 -12.10
C LEU A 72 4.94 -11.47 -12.13
N ASP A 73 5.78 -10.81 -11.35
CA ASP A 73 7.07 -11.38 -10.98
C ASP A 73 6.81 -12.72 -10.25
N GLU A 74 7.57 -13.75 -10.60
CA GLU A 74 7.41 -15.13 -10.09
C GLU A 74 7.19 -15.14 -8.57
N GLU A 75 6.17 -15.88 -8.09
CA GLU A 75 5.69 -15.90 -6.70
C GLU A 75 6.78 -15.70 -5.64
N GLU A 76 6.99 -14.46 -5.18
CA GLU A 76 7.77 -14.20 -3.99
C GLU A 76 6.90 -14.46 -2.76
N GLU A 77 7.41 -15.29 -1.84
CA GLU A 77 6.73 -15.77 -0.64
C GLU A 77 6.10 -14.60 0.14
N VAL A 78 4.77 -14.47 0.08
CA VAL A 78 4.03 -13.41 0.76
C VAL A 78 4.12 -13.65 2.26
N ILE A 79 5.02 -12.95 2.95
CA ILE A 79 5.07 -12.95 4.42
C ILE A 79 3.76 -12.30 4.90
N PRO A 80 2.88 -13.01 5.63
CA PRO A 80 1.61 -12.45 6.06
C PRO A 80 1.85 -11.25 6.98
N VAL A 81 1.53 -10.05 6.49
CA VAL A 81 1.75 -8.74 7.12
C VAL A 81 1.25 -8.66 8.56
N LEU A 82 0.28 -9.49 8.97
CA LEU A 82 -0.17 -9.59 10.36
C LEU A 82 0.97 -9.89 11.35
N GLN A 83 1.95 -10.72 10.95
CA GLN A 83 3.10 -11.03 11.81
C GLN A 83 4.12 -9.88 11.86
N ALA A 84 4.33 -9.18 10.74
CA ALA A 84 5.24 -8.02 10.66
C ALA A 84 4.66 -6.79 11.40
N ASN A 85 3.38 -6.47 11.20
CA ASN A 85 2.72 -5.37 11.92
C ASN A 85 2.67 -5.62 13.43
N ALA A 86 2.46 -6.87 13.87
CA ALA A 86 2.55 -7.22 15.28
C ALA A 86 3.97 -7.03 15.84
N TYR A 87 5.02 -7.23 15.04
CA TYR A 87 6.41 -7.01 15.46
C TYR A 87 6.75 -5.51 15.52
N VAL A 88 6.36 -4.74 14.50
CA VAL A 88 6.56 -3.28 14.44
C VAL A 88 5.82 -2.58 15.58
N ILE A 89 4.57 -2.96 15.87
CA ILE A 89 3.82 -2.36 16.99
C ILE A 89 4.44 -2.74 18.35
N LYS A 90 4.99 -3.95 18.50
CA LYS A 90 5.65 -4.39 19.73
C LYS A 90 6.97 -3.67 20.00
N GLU A 91 7.73 -3.27 18.97
CA GLU A 91 8.98 -2.54 19.16
C GLU A 91 8.77 -1.05 19.46
N TYR A 92 7.69 -0.43 18.97
CA TYR A 92 7.43 1.01 19.18
C TYR A 92 6.56 1.35 20.40
N ILE A 93 5.86 0.37 20.99
CA ILE A 93 5.16 0.54 22.27
C ILE A 93 5.91 -0.23 23.35
N GLN A 94 6.95 0.39 23.93
CA GLN A 94 7.43 -0.04 25.24
C GLN A 94 6.31 0.25 26.26
N VAL A 95 5.44 -0.73 26.49
CA VAL A 95 4.58 -0.75 27.66
C VAL A 95 5.50 -0.99 28.86
N ASN A 96 5.98 0.09 29.46
CA ASN A 96 6.59 0.01 30.78
C ASN A 96 5.52 -0.49 31.77
N PRO A 97 5.90 -1.39 32.70
CA PRO A 97 4.99 -2.11 33.57
C PRO A 97 4.18 -1.23 34.53
#